data_AF-A0A0D2KCJ5-F1
#
_entry.id   AF-A0A0D2KCJ5-F1
#
_cell.length_a   1.000
_cell.length_b   1.000
_cell.length_c   1.000
_cell.angle_alpha   90.00
_cell.angle_beta   90.00
_cell.angle_gamma   90.00
#
_symmetry.space_group_name_H-M   'P 1'
#
loop_
_entity.id
_entity.type
_entity.pdbx_description
1 polymer ?
#
loop_
_entity_poly.entity_id
_entity_poly.type
_entity_poly.pdbx_seq_one_letter_code
_entity_poly.pdbx_strand_id
1 'polypeptide(L)'
;MAQKVLAIESAKRPGEELIDALPYIDPLTPDIKKQVESLIEAEMRNSTKRPADYLKELPALPPAKFEGHPLLLQEYERVRARQPMPPLDITRFRLDPPPQARRGDPAAWRTALDNANAQLEHQLNRIANLELLLKFGPNTWRAQAALSAAAAKQLESQLADTRKQIDALNRERKVQQMAAGIELRRLEDEWANAVRKNLEISMACEKLEAEVDALTAQLPQQEEGQQGQQQQQQQQQQQEGGSGDDQQGQQEQQQQQHGDGNNSSEVSKELANGQHTRDEAEPMDE
;
A
#
# COMPACT_ATOMS: atom_id res chain seq x y z
N MET A 1 21.17 -3.59 -3.91
CA MET A 1 19.74 -3.19 -4.02
C MET A 1 18.86 -4.26 -4.66
N ALA A 2 19.33 -5.04 -5.64
CA ALA A 2 18.55 -6.10 -6.31
C ALA A 2 17.98 -7.19 -5.36
N GLN A 3 18.70 -7.61 -4.32
CA GLN A 3 18.19 -8.62 -3.36
C GLN A 3 17.06 -8.11 -2.46
N LYS A 4 16.93 -6.79 -2.25
CA LYS A 4 15.87 -6.22 -1.40
C LYS A 4 14.51 -6.17 -2.13
N VAL A 5 14.54 -6.06 -3.46
CA VAL A 5 13.34 -6.06 -4.31
C VAL A 5 12.71 -7.46 -4.37
N LEU A 6 13.53 -8.51 -4.49
CA LEU A 6 13.09 -9.92 -4.47
C LEU A 6 12.38 -10.36 -3.18
N ALA A 7 12.72 -9.76 -2.03
CA ALA A 7 12.08 -10.10 -0.76
C ALA A 7 10.66 -9.52 -0.63
N ILE A 8 10.36 -8.40 -1.29
CA ILE A 8 9.03 -7.78 -1.31
C ILE A 8 8.09 -8.59 -2.21
N GLU A 9 8.61 -9.18 -3.29
CA GLU A 9 7.83 -10.06 -4.18
C GLU A 9 7.42 -11.39 -3.52
N SER A 10 8.24 -11.90 -2.58
CA SER A 10 7.97 -13.17 -1.86
C SER A 10 6.82 -13.09 -0.85
N ALA A 11 6.42 -11.88 -0.45
CA ALA A 11 5.36 -11.66 0.55
C ALA A 11 4.00 -11.28 -0.07
N LYS A 12 3.85 -11.35 -1.41
CA LYS A 12 2.61 -10.99 -2.07
C LYS A 12 1.67 -12.20 -2.11
N ARG A 13 0.43 -12.05 -1.62
CA ARG A 13 -0.56 -13.13 -1.80
C ARG A 13 -0.85 -13.27 -3.30
N PRO A 14 -0.97 -14.50 -3.84
CA PRO A 14 -1.28 -14.71 -5.24
C PRO A 14 -2.63 -14.05 -5.57
N GLY A 15 -2.61 -13.05 -6.46
CA GLY A 15 -3.79 -12.27 -6.87
C GLY A 15 -3.96 -10.91 -6.18
N GLU A 16 -3.05 -10.47 -5.30
CA GLU A 16 -3.09 -9.08 -4.80
C GLU A 16 -2.53 -8.10 -5.84
N GLU A 17 -3.33 -7.10 -6.20
CA GLU A 17 -2.88 -5.91 -6.91
C GLU A 17 -2.09 -5.01 -5.97
N LEU A 18 -1.14 -4.23 -6.51
CA LEU A 18 -0.43 -3.23 -5.71
C LEU A 18 -1.41 -2.10 -5.43
N ILE A 19 -2.02 -2.09 -4.24
CA ILE A 19 -2.90 -1.00 -3.81
C ILE A 19 -2.02 0.17 -3.38
N ASP A 20 -2.09 1.28 -4.10
CA ASP A 20 -1.43 2.51 -3.74
C ASP A 20 -2.33 3.35 -2.83
N ALA A 21 -1.79 3.73 -1.67
CA ALA A 21 -2.44 4.60 -0.72
C ALA A 21 -1.36 5.49 -0.10
N LEU A 22 -1.64 6.79 0.02
CA LEU A 22 -0.65 7.81 0.38
C LEU A 22 -0.99 8.51 1.72
N PRO A 23 -0.81 7.85 2.89
CA PRO A 23 -1.19 8.40 4.20
C PRO A 23 -0.58 9.75 4.58
N TYR A 24 0.60 10.10 4.04
CA TYR A 24 1.26 11.37 4.37
C TYR A 24 0.66 12.57 3.65
N ILE A 25 -0.08 12.36 2.54
CA ILE A 25 -0.76 13.44 1.80
C ILE A 25 -2.27 13.40 1.98
N ASP A 26 -2.84 12.22 2.27
CA ASP A 26 -4.28 12.03 2.49
C ASP A 26 -4.56 11.58 3.93
N PRO A 27 -4.77 12.55 4.87
CA PRO A 27 -5.05 12.23 6.25
C PRO A 27 -6.50 11.75 6.43
N LEU A 28 -6.64 10.54 6.96
CA LEU A 28 -7.95 9.97 7.26
C LEU A 28 -8.64 10.73 8.41
N THR A 29 -9.68 11.50 8.09
CA THR A 29 -10.53 12.14 9.11
C THR A 29 -11.42 11.11 9.80
N PRO A 30 -11.82 11.33 11.07
CA PRO A 30 -12.61 10.36 11.83
C PRO A 30 -13.98 10.08 11.18
N ASP A 31 -14.55 11.05 10.47
CA ASP A 31 -15.83 10.89 9.79
C ASP A 31 -15.72 10.01 8.54
N ILE A 32 -14.68 10.20 7.73
CA ILE A 32 -14.39 9.32 6.58
C ILE A 32 -14.14 7.90 7.08
N LYS A 33 -13.38 7.74 8.19
CA LYS A 33 -13.13 6.42 8.78
C LYS A 33 -14.44 5.68 9.13
N LYS A 34 -15.40 6.35 9.78
CA LYS A 34 -16.70 5.75 10.11
C LYS A 34 -17.50 5.37 8.86
N GLN A 35 -17.48 6.22 7.83
CA GLN A 35 -18.15 5.91 6.56
C GLN A 35 -17.52 4.69 5.89
N VAL A 36 -16.19 4.65 5.81
CA VAL A 36 -15.44 3.51 5.26
C VAL A 36 -15.71 2.23 6.06
N GLU A 37 -15.70 2.29 7.39
CA GLU A 37 -16.04 1.14 8.25
C GLU A 37 -17.46 0.63 7.97
N SER A 38 -18.45 1.52 7.83
CA SER A 38 -19.82 1.13 7.47
C SER A 38 -19.90 0.48 6.09
N LEU A 39 -19.13 0.96 5.11
CA LEU A 39 -19.07 0.36 3.77
C LEU A 39 -18.39 -1.01 3.80
N ILE A 40 -17.29 -1.15 4.56
CA ILE A 40 -16.62 -2.44 4.78
C ILE A 40 -17.58 -3.43 5.43
N GLU A 41 -18.34 -3.03 6.45
CA GLU A 41 -19.33 -3.90 7.09
C GLU A 41 -20.44 -4.34 6.12
N ALA A 42 -20.93 -3.43 5.27
CA ALA A 42 -21.93 -3.76 4.25
C ALA A 42 -21.37 -4.77 3.24
N GLU A 43 -20.13 -4.57 2.78
CA GLU A 43 -19.45 -5.49 1.88
C GLU A 43 -19.18 -6.84 2.54
N MET A 44 -18.77 -6.85 3.80
CA MET A 44 -18.58 -8.08 4.58
C MET A 44 -19.87 -8.90 4.71
N ARG A 45 -21.04 -8.24 4.83
CA ARG A 45 -22.35 -8.91 4.87
C ARG A 45 -22.72 -9.54 3.52
N ASN A 46 -22.32 -8.92 2.42
CA ASN A 46 -22.61 -9.39 1.06
C ASN A 46 -21.55 -10.37 0.51
N SER A 47 -20.35 -10.35 1.09
CA SER A 47 -19.23 -11.15 0.63
C SER A 47 -19.44 -12.64 0.88
N THR A 48 -18.98 -13.47 -0.05
CA THR A 48 -18.98 -14.93 0.09
C THR A 48 -17.89 -15.44 1.04
N LYS A 49 -16.85 -14.62 1.28
CA LYS A 49 -15.74 -14.91 2.17
C LYS A 49 -16.11 -14.53 3.60
N ARG A 50 -16.09 -15.48 4.53
CA ARG A 50 -16.36 -15.20 5.95
C ARG A 50 -15.10 -14.69 6.63
N PRO A 51 -15.22 -13.92 7.74
CA PRO A 51 -14.07 -13.51 8.54
C PRO A 51 -13.23 -14.65 9.12
N ALA A 52 -13.66 -15.91 9.04
CA ALA A 52 -12.87 -17.08 9.44
C ALA A 52 -12.02 -17.66 8.30
N ASP A 53 -12.23 -17.20 7.06
CA ASP A 53 -11.61 -17.78 5.87
C ASP A 53 -10.16 -17.34 5.65
N TYR A 54 -9.67 -16.32 6.36
CA TYR A 54 -8.28 -15.85 6.28
C TYR A 54 -7.24 -16.91 6.66
N LEU A 55 -7.66 -17.95 7.39
CA LEU A 55 -6.80 -19.06 7.78
C LEU A 55 -6.74 -20.19 6.73
N LYS A 56 -7.64 -20.18 5.73
CA LYS A 56 -7.69 -21.25 4.71
C LYS A 56 -6.45 -21.26 3.80
N GLU A 57 -5.86 -20.10 3.58
CA GLU A 57 -4.67 -19.92 2.73
C GLU A 57 -3.36 -20.20 3.50
N LEU A 58 -3.42 -20.23 4.84
CA LEU A 58 -2.28 -20.57 5.67
C LEU A 58 -2.14 -22.09 5.79
N PRO A 59 -0.90 -22.61 5.88
CA PRO A 59 -0.70 -24.02 6.18
C PRO A 59 -1.39 -24.37 7.49
N ALA A 60 -1.99 -25.56 7.55
CA ALA A 60 -2.61 -26.06 8.77
C ALA A 60 -1.62 -25.98 9.93
N LEU A 61 -2.09 -25.52 11.10
CA LEU A 61 -1.26 -25.40 12.28
C LEU A 61 -0.64 -26.78 12.57
N PRO A 62 0.68 -26.88 12.76
CA PRO A 62 1.29 -28.15 13.09
C PRO A 62 0.65 -28.70 14.38
N PRO A 63 0.32 -30.00 14.43
CA PRO A 63 -0.24 -30.59 15.64
C PRO A 63 0.76 -30.44 16.80
N ALA A 64 0.24 -30.39 18.02
CA ALA A 64 1.08 -30.31 19.21
C ALA A 64 1.99 -31.54 19.28
N LYS A 65 3.30 -31.33 19.12
CA LYS A 65 4.31 -32.39 19.14
C LYS A 65 4.67 -32.73 20.58
N PHE A 66 3.90 -33.62 21.20
CA PHE A 66 4.25 -34.23 22.49
C PHE A 66 4.84 -35.64 22.33
N GLU A 67 5.24 -36.01 21.11
CA GLU A 67 5.92 -37.27 20.82
C GLU A 67 7.17 -37.42 21.70
N GLY A 68 7.27 -38.52 22.45
CA GLY A 68 8.35 -38.77 23.40
C GLY A 68 8.19 -38.12 24.79
N HIS A 69 7.12 -37.35 25.01
CA HIS A 69 6.87 -36.65 26.28
C HIS A 69 5.49 -36.99 26.88
N PRO A 70 5.32 -38.19 27.46
CA PRO A 70 4.02 -38.65 27.98
C PRO A 70 3.46 -37.74 29.08
N LEU A 71 4.32 -37.14 29.90
CA LEU A 71 3.90 -36.18 30.93
C LEU A 71 3.29 -34.89 30.34
N LEU A 72 3.88 -34.38 29.26
CA LEU A 72 3.36 -33.19 28.58
C LEU A 72 2.03 -33.47 27.89
N LEU A 73 1.89 -34.66 27.30
CA LEU A 73 0.62 -35.09 26.71
C LEU A 73 -0.49 -35.19 27.77
N GLN A 74 -0.20 -35.79 28.92
CA GLN A 74 -1.14 -35.88 30.04
C GLN A 74 -1.56 -34.51 30.56
N GLU A 75 -0.61 -33.59 30.75
CA GLU A 75 -0.91 -32.22 31.17
C GLU A 75 -1.69 -31.44 30.12
N TYR A 76 -1.38 -31.64 28.84
CA TYR A 76 -2.13 -31.05 27.73
C TYR A 76 -3.59 -31.51 27.74
N GLU A 77 -3.83 -32.81 27.91
CA GLU A 77 -5.19 -33.37 28.00
C GLU A 77 -5.93 -32.86 29.24
N ARG A 78 -5.26 -32.75 30.40
CA ARG A 78 -5.83 -32.16 31.63
C ARG A 78 -6.28 -30.71 31.40
N VAL A 79 -5.42 -29.89 30.81
CA VAL A 79 -5.70 -28.47 30.50
C VAL A 79 -6.80 -28.36 29.46
N ARG A 80 -6.78 -29.20 28.42
CA ARG A 80 -7.83 -29.27 27.39
C ARG A 80 -9.19 -29.62 28.00
N ALA A 81 -9.20 -30.53 28.98
CA ALA A 81 -10.38 -30.91 29.76
C ALA A 81 -10.76 -29.88 30.86
N ARG A 82 -10.02 -28.77 31.00
CA ARG A 82 -10.19 -27.74 32.03
C ARG A 82 -10.18 -28.29 33.46
N GLN A 83 -9.48 -29.40 33.69
CA GLN A 83 -9.36 -29.98 35.01
C GLN A 83 -8.35 -29.18 35.84
N PRO A 84 -8.68 -28.76 37.07
CA PRO A 84 -7.74 -28.07 37.95
C PRO A 84 -6.56 -28.98 38.29
N MET A 85 -5.40 -28.38 38.56
CA MET A 85 -4.22 -29.12 38.99
C MET A 85 -4.47 -29.74 40.37
N PRO A 86 -4.10 -31.02 40.61
CA PRO A 86 -4.14 -31.60 41.95
C PRO A 86 -3.31 -30.76 42.94
N PRO A 87 -3.78 -30.58 44.18
CA PRO A 87 -3.01 -29.86 45.18
C PRO A 87 -1.69 -30.60 45.44
N LEU A 88 -0.61 -29.84 45.64
CA LEU A 88 0.69 -30.41 45.99
C LEU A 88 0.59 -31.11 47.35
N ASP A 89 1.07 -32.36 47.42
CA ASP A 89 1.16 -33.06 48.69
C ASP A 89 2.28 -32.46 49.55
N ILE A 90 1.87 -31.72 50.58
CA ILE A 90 2.77 -31.10 51.56
C ILE A 90 3.03 -31.99 52.78
N THR A 91 2.30 -33.12 52.92
CA THR A 91 2.39 -33.98 54.11
C THR A 91 3.75 -34.65 54.21
N ARG A 92 4.38 -34.96 53.07
CA ARG A 92 5.75 -35.47 52.98
C ARG A 92 6.80 -34.53 53.58
N PHE A 93 6.55 -33.23 53.62
CA PHE A 93 7.49 -32.24 54.14
C PHE A 93 7.23 -31.86 55.61
N ARG A 94 6.27 -32.52 56.26
CA ARG A 94 5.91 -32.30 57.65
C ARG A 94 6.25 -33.55 58.48
N LEU A 95 6.66 -33.35 59.73
CA LEU A 95 6.80 -34.42 60.72
C LEU A 95 5.48 -34.58 61.50
N ASP A 96 4.40 -34.86 60.78
CA ASP A 96 3.11 -35.06 61.43
C ASP A 96 3.03 -36.48 62.01
N PRO A 97 2.56 -36.66 63.26
CA PRO A 97 2.32 -37.98 63.80
C PRO A 97 1.20 -38.68 63.04
N PRO A 98 1.13 -40.04 63.07
CA PRO A 98 0.04 -40.75 62.43
C PRO A 98 -1.33 -40.27 62.96
N PRO A 99 -2.36 -40.22 62.09
CA PRO A 99 -3.69 -39.75 62.46
C PRO A 99 -4.19 -40.44 63.72
N GLN A 100 -4.93 -39.72 64.59
CA GLN A 100 -5.38 -40.23 65.89
C GLN A 100 -6.03 -41.63 65.79
N ALA A 101 -6.81 -41.87 64.74
CA ALA A 101 -7.49 -43.14 64.46
C ALA A 101 -6.55 -44.31 64.10
N ARG A 102 -5.32 -44.04 63.64
CA ARG A 102 -4.32 -45.04 63.23
C ARG A 102 -3.13 -45.15 64.19
N ARG A 103 -3.16 -44.50 65.35
CA ARG A 103 -2.07 -44.59 66.34
C ARG A 103 -1.94 -45.94 67.02
N GLY A 104 -2.98 -46.78 66.98
CA GLY A 104 -2.90 -48.17 67.44
C GLY A 104 -2.23 -49.12 66.44
N ASP A 105 -1.99 -48.66 65.21
CA ASP A 105 -1.39 -49.46 64.14
C ASP A 105 0.15 -49.24 64.10
N PRO A 106 0.96 -50.28 64.39
CA PRO A 106 2.41 -50.18 64.30
C PRO A 106 2.92 -49.83 62.89
N ALA A 107 2.19 -50.18 61.82
CA ALA A 107 2.58 -49.87 60.46
C ALA A 107 2.53 -48.37 60.18
N ALA A 108 1.49 -47.68 60.67
CA ALA A 108 1.37 -46.22 60.53
C ALA A 108 2.51 -45.47 61.24
N TRP A 109 3.00 -45.99 62.38
CA TRP A 109 4.16 -45.44 63.07
C TRP A 109 5.47 -45.69 62.31
N ARG A 110 5.62 -46.86 61.66
CA ARG A 110 6.79 -47.13 60.80
C ARG A 110 6.86 -46.15 59.63
N THR A 111 5.74 -45.91 58.95
CA THR A 111 5.69 -44.93 57.86
C THR A 111 6.02 -43.51 58.33
N ALA A 112 5.53 -43.11 59.51
CA ALA A 112 5.87 -41.81 60.09
C ALA A 112 7.37 -41.71 60.46
N LEU A 113 7.95 -42.79 60.97
CA LEU A 113 9.39 -42.89 61.27
C LEU A 113 10.24 -42.84 60.00
N ASP A 114 9.85 -43.54 58.95
CA ASP A 114 10.55 -43.52 57.66
C ASP A 114 10.54 -42.12 57.05
N ASN A 115 9.41 -41.40 57.15
CA ASN A 115 9.32 -39.99 56.75
C ASN A 115 10.24 -39.09 57.59
N ALA A 116 10.30 -39.30 58.91
CA ALA A 116 11.20 -38.56 59.79
C ALA A 116 12.68 -38.78 59.44
N ASN A 117 13.07 -40.03 59.17
CA ASN A 117 14.42 -40.38 58.72
C ASN A 117 14.75 -39.73 57.37
N ALA A 118 13.83 -39.80 56.40
CA ALA A 118 14.00 -39.14 55.12
C ALA A 118 14.16 -37.61 55.27
N GLN A 119 13.42 -37.00 56.18
CA GLN A 119 13.54 -35.56 56.45
C GLN A 119 14.86 -35.20 57.12
N LEU A 120 15.39 -36.03 58.02
CA LEU A 120 16.72 -35.83 58.60
C LEU A 120 17.80 -35.80 57.52
N GLU A 121 17.80 -36.78 56.62
CA GLU A 121 18.73 -36.83 55.49
C GLU A 121 18.57 -35.61 54.56
N HIS A 122 17.33 -35.18 54.31
CA HIS A 122 17.08 -33.95 53.55
C HIS A 122 17.64 -32.70 54.24
N GLN A 123 17.61 -32.60 55.58
CA GLN A 123 18.24 -31.48 56.29
C GLN A 123 19.77 -31.53 56.17
N LEU A 124 20.39 -32.71 56.26
CA LEU A 124 21.83 -32.85 56.06
C LEU A 124 22.24 -32.42 54.64
N ASN A 125 21.50 -32.87 53.62
CA ASN A 125 21.72 -32.45 52.24
C ASN A 125 21.51 -30.94 52.06
N ARG A 126 20.49 -30.37 52.71
CA ARG A 126 20.25 -28.92 52.70
C ARG A 126 21.43 -28.15 53.30
N ILE A 127 21.99 -28.60 54.41
CA ILE A 127 23.18 -27.97 55.02
C ILE A 127 24.34 -27.99 54.03
N ALA A 128 24.65 -29.15 53.43
CA ALA A 128 25.71 -29.27 52.43
C ALA A 128 25.47 -28.35 51.21
N ASN A 129 24.24 -28.27 50.70
CA ASN A 129 23.90 -27.36 49.60
C ASN A 129 24.03 -25.89 49.99
N LEU A 130 23.67 -25.52 51.23
CA LEU A 130 23.82 -24.17 51.75
C LEU A 130 25.29 -23.80 51.93
N GLU A 131 26.14 -24.72 52.36
CA GLU A 131 27.59 -24.52 52.43
C GLU A 131 28.18 -24.27 51.03
N LEU A 132 27.76 -25.04 50.02
CA LEU A 132 28.13 -24.80 48.62
C LEU A 132 27.62 -23.44 48.12
N LEU A 133 26.37 -23.07 48.44
CA LEU A 133 25.81 -21.78 48.06
C LEU A 133 26.53 -20.62 48.74
N LEU A 134 26.91 -20.74 50.01
CA LEU A 134 27.69 -19.72 50.72
C LEU A 134 29.07 -19.53 50.07
N LYS A 135 29.71 -20.63 49.65
CA LYS A 135 31.03 -20.61 49.03
C LYS A 135 31.02 -20.06 47.60
N PHE A 136 30.07 -20.45 46.77
CA PHE A 136 30.07 -20.15 45.33
C PHE A 136 28.98 -19.17 44.89
N GLY A 137 27.87 -19.10 45.62
CA GLY A 137 26.67 -18.34 45.28
C GLY A 137 26.92 -16.86 44.98
N PRO A 138 27.67 -16.10 45.79
CA PRO A 138 27.91 -14.69 45.52
C PRO A 138 28.63 -14.46 44.18
N ASN A 139 29.60 -15.30 43.84
CA ASN A 139 30.37 -15.18 42.60
C ASN A 139 29.53 -15.59 41.39
N THR A 140 28.81 -16.71 41.48
CA THR A 140 27.92 -17.18 40.40
C THR A 140 26.77 -16.20 40.16
N TRP A 141 26.21 -15.63 41.22
CA TRP A 141 25.14 -14.63 41.11
C TRP A 141 25.62 -13.36 40.41
N ARG A 142 26.80 -12.84 40.77
CA ARG A 142 27.38 -11.67 40.09
C ARG A 142 27.67 -11.95 38.61
N ALA A 143 28.19 -13.14 38.29
CA ALA A 143 28.41 -13.56 36.90
C ALA A 143 27.09 -13.63 36.11
N GLN A 144 26.04 -14.23 36.69
CA GLN A 144 24.72 -14.30 36.06
C GLN A 144 24.10 -12.91 35.89
N ALA A 145 24.22 -12.03 36.89
CA ALA A 145 23.73 -10.66 36.79
C ALA A 145 24.45 -9.89 35.66
N ALA A 146 25.77 -10.05 35.53
CA ALA A 146 26.54 -9.45 34.44
C ALA A 146 26.12 -9.99 33.07
N LEU A 147 25.89 -11.31 32.94
CA LEU A 147 25.40 -11.93 31.72
C LEU A 147 24.01 -11.40 31.34
N SER A 148 23.08 -11.35 32.30
CA SER A 148 21.74 -10.79 32.08
C SER A 148 21.77 -9.33 31.68
N ALA A 149 22.64 -8.52 32.30
CA ALA A 149 22.83 -7.11 31.95
C ALA A 149 23.40 -6.94 30.54
N ALA A 150 24.36 -7.79 30.13
CA ALA A 150 24.91 -7.78 28.78
C ALA A 150 23.85 -8.17 27.74
N ALA A 151 23.04 -9.20 28.02
CA ALA A 151 21.93 -9.61 27.16
C ALA A 151 20.88 -8.51 27.02
N ALA A 152 20.52 -7.84 28.12
CA ALA A 152 19.60 -6.70 28.09
C ALA A 152 20.13 -5.56 27.20
N LYS A 153 21.41 -5.18 27.38
CA LYS A 153 22.06 -4.15 26.56
C LYS A 153 22.10 -4.52 25.07
N GLN A 154 22.32 -5.79 24.74
CA GLN A 154 22.27 -6.27 23.37
C GLN A 154 20.87 -6.10 22.76
N LEU A 155 19.82 -6.49 23.49
CA LEU A 155 18.44 -6.34 23.04
C LEU A 155 18.05 -4.87 22.87
N GLU A 156 18.48 -3.99 23.79
CA GLU A 156 18.29 -2.54 23.69
C GLU A 156 18.96 -1.96 22.43
N SER A 157 20.16 -2.41 22.10
CA SER A 157 20.86 -2.01 20.86
C SER A 157 20.09 -2.46 19.61
N GLN A 158 19.65 -3.73 19.57
CA GLN A 158 18.87 -4.25 18.45
C GLN A 158 17.54 -3.50 18.27
N LEU A 159 16.89 -3.14 19.37
CA LEU A 159 15.69 -2.33 19.39
C LEU A 159 15.97 -0.93 18.84
N ALA A 160 17.04 -0.28 19.29
CA ALA A 160 17.44 1.04 18.80
C ALA A 160 17.75 1.02 17.30
N ASP A 161 18.42 -0.01 16.80
CA ASP A 161 18.73 -0.13 15.37
C ASP A 161 17.47 -0.41 14.54
N THR A 162 16.55 -1.22 15.05
CA THR A 162 15.25 -1.44 14.40
C THR A 162 14.43 -0.14 14.33
N ARG A 163 14.44 0.67 15.40
CA ARG A 163 13.80 2.00 15.40
C ARG A 163 14.41 2.93 14.36
N LYS A 164 15.75 2.98 14.27
CA LYS A 164 16.44 3.77 13.22
C LYS A 164 16.04 3.32 11.82
N GLN A 165 15.92 2.01 11.59
CA GLN A 165 15.47 1.46 10.30
C GLN A 165 14.02 1.86 9.99
N ILE A 166 13.12 1.79 10.97
CA ILE A 166 11.73 2.24 10.84
C ILE A 166 11.70 3.73 10.50
N ASP A 167 12.46 4.57 11.20
CA ASP A 167 12.50 6.01 10.99
C ASP A 167 13.08 6.37 9.61
N ALA A 168 14.14 5.69 9.17
CA ALA A 168 14.71 5.88 7.84
C ALA A 168 13.69 5.56 6.74
N LEU A 169 13.00 4.43 6.87
CA LEU A 169 11.98 4.00 5.93
C LEU A 169 10.75 4.93 5.95
N ASN A 170 10.34 5.42 7.11
CA ASN A 170 9.25 6.41 7.22
C ASN A 170 9.64 7.75 6.58
N ARG A 171 10.89 8.19 6.74
CA ARG A 171 11.42 9.39 6.06
C ARG A 171 11.41 9.22 4.55
N GLU A 172 11.91 8.09 4.06
CA GLU A 172 11.91 7.77 2.62
C GLU A 172 10.48 7.74 2.06
N ARG A 173 9.56 7.02 2.71
CA ARG A 173 8.14 7.01 2.34
C ARG A 173 7.54 8.41 2.32
N LYS A 174 7.81 9.23 3.33
CA LYS A 174 7.30 10.61 3.37
C LYS A 174 7.79 11.43 2.19
N VAL A 175 9.08 11.34 1.84
CA VAL A 175 9.63 12.08 0.68
C VAL A 175 8.98 11.61 -0.62
N GLN A 176 8.87 10.29 -0.83
CA GLN A 176 8.24 9.72 -2.02
C GLN A 176 6.77 10.14 -2.15
N GLN A 177 5.99 10.04 -1.07
CA GLN A 177 4.57 10.42 -1.08
C GLN A 177 4.37 11.93 -1.27
N MET A 178 5.21 12.77 -0.67
CA MET A 178 5.13 14.22 -0.86
C MET A 178 5.45 14.62 -2.31
N ALA A 179 6.44 13.97 -2.93
CA ALA A 179 6.76 14.18 -4.34
C ALA A 179 5.59 13.74 -5.25
N ALA A 180 5.04 12.55 -5.02
CA ALA A 180 3.85 12.07 -5.73
C ALA A 180 2.64 13.00 -5.54
N GLY A 181 2.43 13.52 -4.33
CA GLY A 181 1.33 14.45 -4.04
C GLY A 181 1.47 15.84 -4.67
N ILE A 182 2.68 16.26 -5.06
CA ILE A 182 2.89 17.46 -5.89
C ILE A 182 2.47 17.16 -7.33
N GLU A 183 2.89 16.01 -7.85
CA GLU A 183 2.58 15.59 -9.21
C GLU A 183 1.07 15.34 -9.41
N LEU A 184 0.41 14.70 -8.44
CA LEU A 184 -1.05 14.51 -8.46
C LEU A 184 -1.79 15.84 -8.54
N ARG A 185 -1.40 16.84 -7.73
CA ARG A 185 -2.00 18.18 -7.79
C ARG A 185 -1.78 18.86 -9.12
N ARG A 186 -0.57 18.75 -9.69
CA ARG A 186 -0.27 19.28 -11.04
C ARG A 186 -1.18 18.66 -12.09
N LEU A 187 -1.37 17.34 -12.06
CA LEU A 187 -2.23 16.61 -12.99
C LEU A 187 -3.71 16.94 -12.79
N GLU A 188 -4.16 17.12 -11.55
CA GLU A 188 -5.52 17.58 -11.22
C GLU A 188 -5.80 18.97 -11.78
N ASP A 189 -4.86 19.91 -11.63
CA ASP A 189 -4.98 21.26 -12.18
C ASP A 189 -4.99 21.25 -13.72
N GLU A 190 -4.12 20.45 -14.35
CA GLU A 190 -4.12 20.27 -15.81
C GLU A 190 -5.41 19.67 -16.32
N TRP A 191 -5.93 18.65 -15.63
CA TRP A 191 -7.22 18.05 -15.94
C TRP A 191 -8.36 19.06 -15.80
N ALA A 192 -8.44 19.79 -14.68
CA ALA A 192 -9.49 20.78 -14.45
C ALA A 192 -9.45 21.90 -15.50
N ASN A 193 -8.25 22.34 -15.88
CA ASN A 193 -8.07 23.33 -16.94
C ASN A 193 -8.45 22.79 -18.31
N ALA A 194 -8.14 21.53 -18.63
CA ALA A 194 -8.54 20.89 -19.88
C ALA A 194 -10.08 20.75 -19.97
N VAL A 195 -10.73 20.34 -18.88
CA VAL A 195 -12.19 20.28 -18.79
C VAL A 195 -12.81 21.66 -18.97
N ARG A 196 -12.28 22.69 -18.31
CA ARG A 196 -12.76 24.08 -18.46
C ARG A 196 -12.60 24.57 -19.91
N LYS A 197 -11.44 24.36 -20.52
CA LYS A 197 -11.19 24.74 -21.92
C LYS A 197 -12.15 24.03 -22.89
N ASN A 198 -12.39 22.74 -22.70
CA ASN A 198 -13.36 22.00 -23.53
C ASN A 198 -14.78 22.56 -23.38
N LEU A 199 -15.17 22.97 -22.18
CA LEU A 199 -16.47 23.62 -21.95
C LEU A 199 -16.54 24.99 -22.64
N GLU A 200 -15.49 25.82 -22.51
CA GLU A 200 -15.40 27.12 -23.17
C GLU A 200 -15.46 27.01 -24.70
N ILE A 201 -14.76 26.01 -25.27
CA ILE A 201 -14.82 25.72 -26.71
C ILE A 201 -16.23 25.28 -27.11
N SER A 202 -16.86 24.37 -26.36
CA SER A 202 -18.21 23.91 -26.65
C SER A 202 -19.22 25.07 -26.65
N MET A 203 -19.12 25.96 -25.67
CA MET A 203 -19.96 27.17 -25.60
C MET A 203 -19.68 28.16 -26.74
N ALA A 204 -18.43 28.28 -27.20
CA ALA A 204 -18.08 29.12 -28.34
C ALA A 204 -18.61 28.53 -29.66
N CYS A 205 -18.49 27.20 -29.84
CA CYS A 205 -19.08 26.49 -30.96
C CYS A 205 -20.60 26.67 -31.00
N GLU A 206 -21.30 26.49 -29.88
CA GLU A 206 -22.76 26.67 -29.80
C GLU A 206 -23.19 28.10 -30.19
N LYS A 207 -22.43 29.12 -29.77
CA LYS A 207 -22.69 30.51 -30.17
C LYS A 207 -22.45 30.73 -31.66
N LEU A 208 -21.36 30.23 -32.21
CA LEU A 208 -21.04 30.35 -33.63
C LEU A 208 -22.05 29.59 -34.50
N GLU A 209 -22.49 28.41 -34.06
CA GLU A 209 -23.56 27.65 -34.72
C GLU A 209 -24.86 28.44 -34.72
N ALA A 210 -25.26 29.04 -33.58
CA ALA A 210 -26.44 29.90 -33.51
C ALA A 210 -26.34 31.16 -34.41
N GLU A 211 -25.15 31.76 -34.52
CA GLU A 211 -24.89 32.88 -35.44
C GLU A 211 -24.98 32.45 -36.91
N VAL A 212 -24.41 31.29 -37.27
CA VAL A 212 -24.51 30.71 -38.61
C VAL A 212 -25.95 30.38 -38.96
N ASP A 213 -26.72 29.78 -38.04
CA ASP A 213 -28.14 29.49 -38.20
C ASP A 213 -28.95 30.79 -38.39
N ALA A 214 -28.64 31.85 -37.64
CA ALA A 214 -29.29 33.15 -37.81
C ALA A 214 -28.97 33.82 -39.15
N LEU A 215 -27.73 33.72 -39.64
CA LEU A 215 -27.32 34.27 -40.94
C LEU A 215 -27.90 33.46 -42.10
N THR A 216 -27.91 32.13 -42.01
CA THR A 216 -28.55 31.25 -43.00
C THR A 216 -30.06 31.44 -43.06
N ALA A 217 -30.72 31.76 -41.96
CA ALA A 217 -32.12 32.16 -41.96
C ALA A 217 -32.39 33.55 -42.59
N GLN A 218 -31.41 34.47 -42.60
CA GLN A 218 -31.52 35.79 -43.22
C GLN A 218 -31.25 35.80 -44.73
N LEU A 219 -30.43 34.87 -45.23
CA LEU A 219 -30.13 34.70 -46.66
C LEU A 219 -31.38 34.54 -47.56
N PRO A 220 -32.41 33.74 -47.22
CA PRO A 220 -33.65 33.67 -48.01
C PRO A 220 -34.38 35.01 -48.13
N GLN A 221 -34.32 35.89 -47.12
CA GLN A 221 -34.99 37.20 -47.17
C GLN A 221 -34.27 38.22 -48.05
N GLN A 222 -32.94 38.09 -48.20
CA GLN A 222 -32.17 38.94 -49.11
C GLN A 222 -32.26 38.47 -50.56
N GLU A 223 -32.36 37.17 -50.81
CA GLU A 223 -32.61 36.65 -52.16
C GLU A 223 -34.01 37.02 -52.67
N GLU A 224 -35.06 36.96 -51.83
CA GLU A 224 -36.40 37.44 -52.21
C GLU A 224 -36.43 38.96 -52.43
N GLY A 225 -35.69 39.75 -51.65
CA GLY A 225 -35.56 41.20 -51.82
C GLY A 225 -34.77 41.62 -53.06
N GLN A 226 -33.70 40.91 -53.41
CA GLN A 226 -32.89 41.16 -54.60
C GLN A 226 -33.57 40.65 -55.87
N GLN A 227 -34.26 39.51 -55.83
CA GLN A 227 -35.09 39.04 -56.95
C GLN A 227 -36.29 39.97 -57.21
N GLY A 228 -36.90 40.54 -56.16
CA GLY A 228 -37.94 41.57 -56.28
C GLY A 228 -37.43 42.89 -56.89
N GLN A 229 -36.23 43.34 -56.52
CA GLN A 229 -35.61 44.54 -57.10
C GLN A 229 -35.08 44.32 -58.54
N GLN A 230 -34.53 43.13 -58.86
CA GLN A 230 -34.13 42.78 -60.23
C GLN A 230 -35.35 42.61 -61.16
N GLN A 231 -36.48 42.08 -60.68
CA GLN A 231 -37.72 42.06 -61.46
C GLN A 231 -38.30 43.46 -61.70
N GLN A 232 -38.20 44.38 -60.74
CA GLN A 232 -38.59 45.78 -60.95
C GLN A 232 -37.64 46.54 -61.91
N GLN A 233 -36.33 46.29 -61.85
CA GLN A 233 -35.38 46.87 -62.82
C GLN A 233 -35.51 46.27 -64.22
N GLN A 234 -35.80 44.97 -64.37
CA GLN A 234 -36.09 44.36 -65.68
C GLN A 234 -37.43 44.84 -66.27
N GLN A 235 -38.45 45.13 -65.45
CA GLN A 235 -39.69 45.77 -65.93
C GLN A 235 -39.49 47.24 -66.33
N GLN A 236 -38.55 47.98 -65.71
CA GLN A 236 -38.19 49.32 -66.15
C GLN A 236 -37.32 49.34 -67.42
N GLN A 237 -36.42 48.37 -67.60
CA GLN A 237 -35.61 48.27 -68.84
C GLN A 237 -36.37 47.72 -70.05
N GLN A 238 -37.50 47.02 -69.87
CA GLN A 238 -38.35 46.59 -71.00
C GLN A 238 -39.27 47.69 -71.56
N GLN A 239 -39.28 48.90 -70.98
CA GLN A 239 -39.98 50.06 -71.56
C GLN A 239 -39.08 51.03 -72.34
N GLU A 240 -37.76 50.90 -72.27
CA GLU A 240 -36.83 51.71 -73.06
C GLU A 240 -35.72 50.84 -73.67
N GLY A 241 -35.85 50.54 -74.97
CA GLY A 241 -34.70 50.12 -75.78
C GLY A 241 -34.88 48.78 -76.49
N GLY A 242 -35.73 48.75 -77.51
CA GLY A 242 -35.52 47.84 -78.63
C GLY A 242 -34.51 48.45 -79.61
N SER A 243 -33.41 47.74 -79.90
CA SER A 243 -32.71 47.64 -81.19
C SER A 243 -31.39 46.87 -81.02
N GLY A 244 -31.03 46.10 -82.06
CA GLY A 244 -29.97 45.08 -82.11
C GLY A 244 -28.54 45.54 -81.79
N ASP A 245 -27.50 44.73 -81.91
CA ASP A 245 -27.31 43.59 -82.80
C ASP A 245 -26.08 42.76 -82.32
N ASP A 246 -26.00 41.53 -82.83
CA ASP A 246 -24.88 40.57 -82.95
C ASP A 246 -23.48 40.85 -82.34
N GLN A 247 -22.97 39.89 -81.56
CA GLN A 247 -21.93 38.94 -82.03
C GLN A 247 -21.61 37.84 -81.00
N GLN A 248 -21.82 36.58 -81.44
CA GLN A 248 -21.10 35.38 -81.00
C GLN A 248 -19.61 35.54 -81.33
N GLY A 249 -18.62 34.98 -80.65
CA GLY A 249 -18.52 34.02 -79.56
C GLY A 249 -17.05 33.61 -79.47
N GLN A 250 -16.55 33.20 -78.31
CA GLN A 250 -15.27 32.49 -78.20
C GLN A 250 -15.40 31.35 -77.19
N GLN A 251 -15.17 30.13 -77.68
CA GLN A 251 -15.00 28.91 -76.90
C GLN A 251 -13.56 28.85 -76.39
N GLU A 252 -13.40 28.72 -75.07
CA GLU A 252 -12.17 28.22 -74.46
C GLU A 252 -12.31 26.72 -74.19
N GLN A 253 -11.40 25.92 -74.76
CA GLN A 253 -11.07 24.61 -74.23
C GLN A 253 -9.56 24.31 -74.37
N GLN A 254 -8.93 24.25 -73.19
CA GLN A 254 -7.98 23.25 -72.69
C GLN A 254 -6.55 23.06 -73.25
N GLN A 255 -5.65 22.93 -72.24
CA GLN A 255 -4.44 22.09 -72.13
C GLN A 255 -3.23 22.53 -73.00
N GLN A 256 -1.97 22.57 -72.54
CA GLN A 256 -1.23 21.72 -71.61
C GLN A 256 0.16 22.34 -71.28
N GLN A 257 0.68 22.05 -70.07
CA GLN A 257 2.08 21.88 -69.60
C GLN A 257 3.29 22.44 -70.40
N HIS A 258 4.14 23.22 -69.72
CA HIS A 258 5.53 22.89 -69.29
C HIS A 258 6.34 24.15 -68.99
N GLY A 259 7.25 24.09 -68.00
CA GLY A 259 8.38 25.01 -67.92
C GLY A 259 8.85 25.32 -66.51
N ASP A 260 9.69 24.44 -65.96
CA ASP A 260 10.54 24.68 -64.79
C ASP A 260 11.49 25.87 -64.98
N GLY A 261 11.85 26.50 -63.87
CA GLY A 261 12.95 27.46 -63.71
C GLY A 261 12.54 28.64 -62.81
N ASN A 262 13.33 29.14 -61.87
CA ASN A 262 14.71 28.90 -61.51
C ASN A 262 15.02 29.69 -60.23
N ASN A 263 15.93 29.13 -59.43
CA ASN A 263 16.97 29.78 -58.62
C ASN A 263 16.72 30.72 -57.42
N SER A 264 17.46 30.34 -56.38
CA SER A 264 18.32 31.16 -55.50
C SER A 264 17.61 32.08 -54.52
N SER A 265 17.98 32.13 -53.24
CA SER A 265 19.33 32.03 -52.67
C SER A 265 19.23 31.79 -51.15
N GLU A 266 20.18 31.00 -50.61
CA GLU A 266 20.96 31.31 -49.40
C GLU A 266 20.19 31.44 -48.04
N VAL A 267 20.64 30.96 -46.87
CA VAL A 267 21.99 30.65 -46.40
C VAL A 267 21.88 29.98 -45.01
N SER A 268 22.77 29.01 -44.76
CA SER A 268 23.35 28.62 -43.45
C SER A 268 22.45 28.03 -42.35
N LYS A 269 22.87 27.07 -41.53
CA LYS A 269 24.09 26.26 -41.42
C LYS A 269 23.79 25.10 -40.46
N GLU A 270 24.21 23.90 -40.89
CA GLU A 270 24.88 22.81 -40.15
C GLU A 270 24.54 22.59 -38.67
N LEU A 271 23.98 21.43 -38.29
CA LEU A 271 24.63 20.11 -38.17
C LEU A 271 25.77 20.10 -37.16
N ALA A 272 25.68 19.24 -36.14
CA ALA A 272 26.35 17.94 -36.23
C ALA A 272 26.13 17.07 -34.98
N ASN A 273 25.78 15.83 -35.30
CA ASN A 273 25.95 14.60 -34.54
C ASN A 273 27.37 14.42 -34.00
N GLY A 274 27.53 13.64 -32.93
CA GLY A 274 28.84 13.07 -32.60
C GLY A 274 28.91 12.39 -31.24
N GLN A 275 28.72 11.07 -31.23
CA GLN A 275 29.05 10.20 -30.12
C GLN A 275 30.59 10.10 -29.93
N HIS A 276 31.02 9.94 -28.68
CA HIS A 276 31.88 8.85 -28.15
C HIS A 276 33.12 9.26 -27.33
N THR A 277 33.37 8.42 -26.30
CA THR A 277 34.53 8.28 -25.37
C THR A 277 34.57 9.29 -24.20
N ARG A 278 34.52 8.93 -22.89
CA ARG A 278 35.08 7.88 -21.99
C ARG A 278 36.25 8.46 -21.17
N ASP A 279 36.21 8.16 -19.86
CA ASP A 279 37.18 8.41 -18.77
C ASP A 279 37.21 9.82 -18.16
N GLU A 280 36.76 9.95 -16.91
CA GLU A 280 37.66 10.01 -15.74
C GLU A 280 36.85 10.03 -14.44
N ALA A 281 37.34 9.27 -13.47
CA ALA A 281 36.87 9.22 -12.09
C ALA A 281 37.64 10.26 -11.27
N GLU A 282 36.99 10.92 -10.31
CA GLU A 282 37.48 11.05 -8.93
C GLU A 282 36.43 11.71 -8.00
N PRO A 283 36.47 11.41 -6.68
CA PRO A 283 35.47 11.83 -5.69
C PRO A 283 35.95 13.04 -4.87
N MET A 284 35.02 13.87 -4.35
CA MET A 284 35.31 14.86 -3.29
C MET A 284 34.11 14.98 -2.34
N ASP A 285 34.38 14.57 -1.10
CA ASP A 285 34.07 15.25 0.17
C ASP A 285 32.65 15.79 0.43
N GLU A 286 31.95 15.10 1.33
CA GLU A 286 31.55 15.60 2.66
C GLU A 286 31.24 14.44 3.62
#